data_AF-A0A2K3KDG3-F1
#
_entry.id   AF-A0A2K3KDG3-F1
#
_cell.length_a   1.000
_cell.length_b   1.000
_cell.length_c   1.000
_cell.angle_alpha   90.00
_cell.angle_beta   90.00
_cell.angle_gamma   90.00
#
_symmetry.space_group_name_H-M   'P 1'
#
loop_
_entity.id
_entity.type
_entity.pdbx_description
1 polymer ?
#
loop_
_entity_poly.entity_id
_entity_poly.type
_entity_poly.pdbx_seq_one_letter_code
_entity_poly.pdbx_strand_id
1 'polypeptide(L)'
;MKFLSKIIQLRKLEEVWLKKYLVGSAIVRFLFFNAPTFVAVVTFGACVLLGIPLESGKILAALATFRILQMPIYSLPDTISMIAQTKVSLDRIAAF
;
A
#
# COMPACT_ATOMS: atom_id res chain seq x y z
N MET A 1 34.29 -23.26 -15.89
CA MET A 1 33.50 -22.26 -15.13
C MET A 1 31.98 -22.40 -15.33
N LYS A 2 31.38 -23.60 -15.19
CA LYS A 2 29.93 -23.82 -15.44
C LYS A 2 29.03 -23.20 -14.35
N PHE A 3 29.46 -23.21 -13.09
CA PHE A 3 28.71 -22.63 -11.97
C PHE A 3 28.61 -21.10 -12.05
N LEU A 4 29.70 -20.41 -12.39
CA LEU A 4 29.75 -18.95 -12.52
C LEU A 4 28.74 -18.45 -13.58
N SER A 5 28.69 -19.13 -14.72
CA SER A 5 27.75 -18.78 -15.80
C SER A 5 26.29 -18.92 -15.36
N LYS A 6 25.96 -19.96 -14.59
CA LYS A 6 24.61 -20.17 -14.05
C LYS A 6 24.22 -19.13 -12.99
N ILE A 7 25.15 -18.70 -12.14
CA ILE A 7 24.93 -17.61 -11.18
C ILE A 7 24.65 -16.29 -11.90
N ILE A 8 25.42 -15.97 -12.95
CA ILE A 8 25.21 -14.75 -13.74
C ILE A 8 23.85 -14.77 -14.45
N GLN A 9 23.41 -15.93 -14.96
CA GLN A 9 22.07 -16.06 -15.54
C GLN A 9 20.95 -15.84 -14.51
N LEU A 10 21.06 -16.42 -13.31
CA LEU A 10 20.10 -16.21 -12.24
C LEU A 10 20.03 -14.74 -11.81
N ARG A 11 21.19 -14.08 -11.68
CA ARG A 11 21.27 -12.66 -11.30
C ARG A 11 20.63 -11.73 -12.33
N LYS A 12 20.75 -12.05 -13.63
CA LYS A 12 20.06 -11.31 -14.70
C LYS A 12 18.53 -11.44 -14.59
N LEU A 13 18.03 -12.63 -14.26
CA LEU A 13 16.60 -12.83 -14.03
C LEU A 13 16.11 -12.07 -12.80
N GLU A 14 16.87 -12.14 -11.71
CA GLU A 14 16.57 -11.41 -10.46
C GLU A 14 16.48 -9.90 -10.70
N GLU A 15 17.41 -9.32 -11.47
CA GLU A 15 17.42 -7.89 -11.78
C GLU A 15 16.14 -7.44 -12.52
N VAL A 16 15.64 -8.27 -13.46
CA VAL A 16 14.39 -7.99 -14.18
C VAL A 16 13.20 -8.00 -13.23
N TRP A 17 13.13 -8.99 -12.34
CA TRP A 17 12.06 -9.08 -11.34
C TRP A 17 12.14 -7.94 -10.33
N LEU A 18 13.34 -7.58 -9.89
CA LEU A 18 13.57 -6.49 -8.94
C LEU A 18 13.14 -5.15 -9.55
N LYS A 19 13.46 -4.89 -10.82
CA LYS A 19 13.00 -3.69 -11.53
C LYS A 19 11.46 -3.62 -11.59
N LYS A 20 10.80 -4.72 -11.93
CA LYS A 20 9.33 -4.80 -11.95
C LYS A 20 8.74 -4.53 -10.56
N TYR A 21 9.32 -5.13 -9.52
CA TYR A 21 8.90 -4.91 -8.14
C TYR A 21 9.05 -3.44 -7.73
N LEU A 22 10.18 -2.82 -8.04
CA LEU A 22 10.45 -1.42 -7.71
C LEU A 22 9.44 -0.49 -8.39
N VAL A 23 9.15 -0.70 -9.68
CA VAL A 23 8.16 0.08 -10.42
C VAL A 23 6.76 -0.11 -9.80
N GLY A 24 6.35 -1.33 -9.51
CA GLY A 24 5.05 -1.60 -8.87
C GLY A 24 4.94 -0.94 -7.49
N SER A 25 5.97 -1.10 -6.66
CA SER A 25 6.05 -0.50 -5.32
C SER A 25 6.00 1.03 -5.37
N ALA A 26 6.71 1.64 -6.33
CA ALA A 26 6.70 3.10 -6.52
C ALA A 26 5.31 3.62 -6.93
N ILE A 27 4.62 2.93 -7.86
CA ILE A 27 3.26 3.30 -8.28
C ILE A 27 2.30 3.23 -7.11
N VAL A 28 2.32 2.13 -6.36
CA VAL A 28 1.46 1.94 -5.18
C VAL A 28 1.73 3.05 -4.16
N ARG A 29 3.00 3.29 -3.80
CA ARG A 29 3.37 4.36 -2.87
C ARG A 29 2.91 5.74 -3.33
N PHE A 30 3.03 6.04 -4.63
CA PHE A 30 2.57 7.30 -5.20
C PHE A 30 1.05 7.47 -5.10
N LEU A 31 0.28 6.46 -5.50
CA LEU A 31 -1.19 6.50 -5.41
C LEU A 31 -1.65 6.73 -3.98
N PHE A 32 -1.07 5.99 -3.05
CA PHE A 32 -1.39 6.07 -1.65
C PHE A 32 -1.01 7.40 -1.00
N PHE A 33 0.15 7.97 -1.35
CA PHE A 33 0.55 9.30 -0.88
C PHE A 33 -0.45 10.39 -1.33
N ASN A 34 -1.02 10.25 -2.52
CA ASN A 34 -2.00 11.20 -3.07
C ASN A 34 -3.45 10.90 -2.64
N ALA A 35 -3.76 9.67 -2.23
CA ALA A 35 -5.10 9.23 -1.82
C ALA A 35 -5.77 10.15 -0.77
N PRO A 36 -5.12 10.55 0.34
CA PRO A 36 -5.80 11.39 1.33
C PRO A 36 -6.08 12.81 0.84
N THR A 37 -5.23 13.36 -0.03
CA THR A 37 -5.49 14.64 -0.69
C THR A 37 -6.70 14.53 -1.61
N PHE A 38 -6.78 13.45 -2.39
CA PHE A 38 -7.92 13.21 -3.28
C PHE A 38 -9.23 13.06 -2.49
N VAL A 39 -9.22 12.26 -1.41
CA VAL A 39 -10.38 12.09 -0.52
C VAL A 39 -10.80 13.42 0.09
N ALA A 40 -9.84 14.25 0.54
CA ALA A 40 -10.15 15.57 1.08
C ALA A 40 -10.79 16.50 0.04
N VAL A 41 -10.25 16.55 -1.18
CA VAL A 41 -10.79 17.38 -2.28
C VAL A 41 -12.21 16.97 -2.63
N VAL A 42 -12.48 15.66 -2.77
CA VAL A 42 -13.83 15.16 -3.08
C VAL A 42 -14.80 15.45 -1.95
N THR A 43 -14.39 15.23 -0.69
CA THR A 43 -15.25 15.44 0.48
C THR A 43 -15.60 16.92 0.64
N PHE A 44 -14.60 17.80 0.62
CA PHE A 44 -14.85 19.24 0.77
C PHE A 44 -15.56 19.83 -0.44
N GLY A 45 -15.25 19.36 -1.66
CA GLY A 45 -15.97 19.74 -2.88
C GLY A 45 -17.45 19.39 -2.81
N ALA A 46 -17.79 18.20 -2.33
CA ALA A 46 -19.18 17.80 -2.12
C ALA A 46 -19.88 18.67 -1.05
N CYS A 47 -19.20 18.98 0.06
CA CYS A 47 -19.75 19.85 1.11
C CYS A 47 -20.06 21.27 0.60
N VAL A 48 -19.22 21.82 -0.29
CA VAL A 48 -19.47 23.12 -0.94
C VAL A 48 -20.71 23.06 -1.82
N LEU A 49 -20.84 22.02 -2.67
CA LEU A 49 -22.01 21.85 -3.54
C LEU A 49 -23.32 21.66 -2.78
N LEU A 50 -23.25 21.00 -1.62
CA LEU A 50 -24.40 20.79 -0.72
C LEU A 50 -24.72 22.00 0.17
N GLY A 51 -23.94 23.10 0.07
CA GLY A 51 -24.17 24.32 0.85
C GLY A 51 -23.91 24.18 2.35
N ILE A 52 -23.14 23.16 2.77
CA ILE A 52 -22.83 22.94 4.19
C ILE A 52 -21.77 23.97 4.63
N PRO A 53 -21.99 24.70 5.74
CA PRO A 53 -21.01 25.66 6.23
C PRO A 53 -19.74 24.93 6.69
N LEU A 54 -18.68 25.10 5.91
CA LEU A 54 -17.34 24.59 6.19
C LEU A 54 -16.62 25.55 7.14
N GLU A 55 -16.79 25.30 8.43
CA GLU A 55 -16.03 25.99 9.48
C GLU A 55 -14.62 25.39 9.61
N SER A 56 -13.64 26.23 9.95
CA SER A 56 -12.23 25.83 10.08
C SER A 56 -12.06 24.62 11.03
N GLY A 57 -12.83 24.58 12.12
CA GLY A 57 -12.80 23.46 13.08
C GLY A 57 -13.21 22.12 12.47
N LYS A 58 -14.23 22.09 11.60
CA LYS A 58 -14.71 20.86 10.94
C LYS A 58 -13.71 20.36 9.89
N ILE A 59 -13.09 21.27 9.16
CA ILE A 59 -12.06 20.96 8.16
C ILE A 59 -10.85 20.31 8.83
N LEU A 60 -10.35 20.92 9.90
CA LEU A 60 -9.19 20.41 10.66
C LEU A 60 -9.50 19.06 11.32
N ALA A 61 -10.71 18.89 11.89
CA ALA A 61 -11.13 17.62 12.46
C ALA A 61 -11.20 16.51 11.39
N ALA A 62 -11.81 16.77 10.23
CA ALA A 62 -11.89 15.81 9.13
C ALA A 62 -10.49 15.42 8.59
N LEU A 63 -9.59 16.41 8.42
CA LEU A 63 -8.19 16.16 8.05
C LEU A 63 -7.46 15.29 9.08
N ALA A 64 -7.66 15.54 10.37
CA ALA A 64 -7.10 14.71 11.45
C ALA A 64 -7.63 13.27 11.38
N THR A 65 -8.93 13.09 11.17
CA THR A 65 -9.53 11.76 10.98
C THR A 65 -8.94 11.03 9.77
N PHE A 66 -8.78 11.70 8.63
CA PHE A 66 -8.14 11.10 7.45
C PHE A 66 -6.68 10.71 7.71
N ARG A 67 -5.93 11.50 8.49
CA ARG A 67 -4.54 11.17 8.89
C ARG A 67 -4.48 9.93 9.79
N ILE A 68 -5.40 9.81 10.75
CA ILE A 68 -5.43 8.65 11.65
C ILE A 68 -5.83 7.39 10.88
N LEU A 69 -6.79 7.49 9.97
CA LEU A 69 -7.29 6.36 9.18
C LEU A 69 -6.27 5.84 8.14
N GLN A 70 -5.31 6.67 7.73
CA GLN A 70 -4.25 6.24 6.83
C GLN A 70 -3.43 5.08 7.41
N MET A 71 -3.01 5.15 8.67
CA MET A 71 -2.19 4.11 9.29
C MET A 71 -2.79 2.69 9.16
N PRO A 72 -4.04 2.44 9.57
CA PRO A 72 -4.64 1.11 9.42
C PRO A 72 -4.84 0.71 7.94
N ILE A 73 -5.20 1.64 7.06
CA ILE A 73 -5.34 1.34 5.62
C ILE A 73 -4.02 0.81 5.03
N TYR A 74 -2.89 1.35 5.48
CA TYR A 74 -1.57 0.90 5.04
C TYR A 74 -1.15 -0.46 5.59
N SER A 75 -1.52 -0.79 6.82
CA SER A 75 -1.10 -2.05 7.47
C SER A 75 -2.01 -3.24 7.16
N LEU A 76 -3.21 -2.99 6.61
CA LEU A 76 -4.17 -4.03 6.25
C LEU A 76 -3.65 -5.03 5.20
N PRO A 77 -3.06 -4.61 4.06
CA PRO A 77 -2.53 -5.56 3.07
C PRO A 77 -1.41 -6.45 3.63
N ASP A 78 -0.57 -5.88 4.49
CA ASP A 78 0.54 -6.61 5.13
C ASP A 78 0.02 -7.66 6.11
N THR A 79 -1.01 -7.31 6.91
CA THR A 79 -1.64 -8.27 7.82
C THR A 79 -2.37 -9.39 7.07
N ILE A 80 -3.05 -9.09 5.95
CA ILE A 80 -3.66 -10.13 5.10
C ILE A 80 -2.58 -11.08 4.55
N SER A 81 -1.46 -10.52 4.07
CA SER A 81 -0.33 -11.31 3.57
C SER A 81 0.28 -12.19 4.66
N MET A 82 0.42 -11.66 5.87
CA MET A 82 0.90 -12.39 7.04
C MET A 82 -0.03 -13.56 7.38
N ILE A 83 -1.35 -13.33 7.40
CA ILE A 83 -2.34 -14.40 7.66
C ILE A 83 -2.20 -15.51 6.61
N ALA A 84 -2.10 -15.16 5.32
CA ALA A 84 -1.92 -16.15 4.26
C ALA A 84 -0.63 -16.97 4.44
N GLN A 85 0.48 -16.33 4.78
CA GLN A 85 1.76 -17.01 5.05
C GLN A 85 1.68 -17.90 6.30
N THR A 86 0.99 -17.45 7.35
CA THR A 86 0.76 -18.25 8.56
C THR A 86 -0.07 -19.48 8.25
N LYS A 87 -1.11 -19.37 7.41
CA LYS A 87 -1.90 -20.54 6.98
C LYS A 87 -1.03 -21.57 6.25
N VAL A 88 -0.25 -21.15 5.26
CA VAL A 88 0.67 -22.04 4.53
C VAL A 88 1.70 -22.67 5.47
N SER A 89 2.18 -21.92 6.46
CA SER A 89 3.14 -22.44 7.44
C SER A 89 2.51 -23.48 8.39
N LEU A 90 1.27 -23.25 8.82
CA LEU A 90 0.51 -24.20 9.64
C LEU A 90 0.18 -25.48 8.87
N ASP A 91 -0.25 -25.35 7.61
CA ASP A 91 -0.54 -26.51 6.74
C ASP A 91 0.71 -27.38 6.56
N ARG A 92 1.90 -26.76 6.42
CA ARG A 92 3.17 -27.49 6.37
C ARG A 92 3.45 -28.25 7.66
N ILE A 93 3.24 -27.63 8.83
CA ILE A 93 3.46 -28.28 10.13
C ILE A 93 2.48 -29.44 10.33
N ALA A 94 1.23 -29.29 9.94
CA ALA A 94 0.21 -30.33 10.06
C ALA A 94 0.44 -31.54 9.13
N ALA A 95 1.20 -31.35 8.05
CA ALA A 95 1.56 -32.42 7.12
C ALA A 95 2.82 -33.21 7.53
N PHE A 96 3.57 -32.75 8.55
CA PHE A 96 4.66 -33.49 9.19
C PHE A 96 4.10 -34.36 10.32
#